data_AF-A0A938JNE2-F1
#
_entry.id   AF-A0A938JNE2-F1
#
_cell.length_a   1.000
_cell.length_b   1.000
_cell.length_c   1.000
_cell.angle_alpha   90.00
_cell.angle_beta   90.00
_cell.angle_gamma   90.00
#
_symmetry.space_group_name_H-M   'P 1'
#
loop_
_entity.id
_entity.type
_entity.pdbx_description
1 polymer ?
#
loop_
_entity_poly.entity_id
_entity_poly.type
_entity_poly.pdbx_seq_one_letter_code
_entity_poly.pdbx_strand_id
1 'polypeptide(L)'
;MIYSDKDIKDKIEKVLKEFYEELEFVIKKYPSFLKSLSPLKIKPFFSKEIKKMCRLSEPFNVGPMAAVAGAVNDYISERLLKYCGSLLIENGGDLFLSSKRDLNVGVYLKNNYFNNKLVLI
;
A
#
# COMPACT_ATOMS: atom_id res chain seq x y z
N MET A 1 -5.53 6.32 -6.73
CA MET A 1 -5.08 7.59 -7.33
C MET A 1 -3.61 7.80 -7.01
N ILE A 2 -2.81 8.34 -7.92
CA ILE A 2 -1.41 8.72 -7.64
C ILE A 2 -1.19 10.14 -8.14
N TYR A 3 -0.63 11.00 -7.30
CA TYR A 3 -0.23 12.35 -7.63
C TYR A 3 1.27 12.53 -7.39
N SER A 4 1.94 13.24 -8.30
CA SER A 4 3.35 13.57 -8.23
C SER A 4 3.58 14.98 -8.79
N ASP A 5 4.59 15.69 -8.26
CA ASP A 5 5.03 16.99 -8.77
C ASP A 5 5.84 16.89 -10.07
N LYS A 6 6.12 15.66 -10.53
CA LYS A 6 6.77 15.32 -11.80
C LYS A 6 5.94 14.29 -12.58
N ASP A 7 6.05 14.29 -13.91
CA ASP A 7 5.48 13.23 -14.73
C ASP A 7 6.31 11.95 -14.61
N ILE A 8 5.71 10.95 -13.95
CA ILE A 8 6.31 9.64 -13.66
C ILE A 8 5.39 8.50 -14.09
N LYS A 9 4.39 8.79 -14.95
CA LYS A 9 3.32 7.84 -15.29
C LYS A 9 3.84 6.53 -15.88
N ASP A 10 4.86 6.62 -16.73
CA ASP A 10 5.55 5.49 -17.35
C ASP A 10 6.19 4.53 -16.32
N LYS A 11 6.67 5.06 -15.21
CA LYS A 11 7.34 4.28 -14.16
C LYS A 11 6.34 3.60 -13.23
N ILE A 12 5.18 4.22 -13.00
CA ILE A 12 4.12 3.69 -12.14
C ILE A 12 3.65 2.33 -12.64
N GLU A 13 3.33 2.21 -13.93
CA GLU A 13 2.79 0.98 -14.50
C GLU A 13 3.78 -0.19 -14.36
N LYS A 14 5.06 0.07 -14.66
CA LYS A 14 6.13 -0.92 -14.51
C LYS A 14 6.24 -1.41 -13.07
N VAL A 15 6.30 -0.49 -12.11
CA VAL A 15 6.47 -0.82 -10.68
C VAL A 15 5.25 -1.57 -10.12
N LEU A 16 4.04 -1.18 -10.52
CA LEU A 16 2.82 -1.90 -10.15
C LEU A 16 2.84 -3.33 -10.67
N LYS A 17 3.19 -3.51 -11.95
CA LYS A 17 3.26 -4.84 -12.56
C LYS A 17 4.25 -5.75 -11.83
N GLU A 18 5.44 -5.26 -11.51
CA GLU A 18 6.44 -6.02 -10.75
C GLU A 18 5.90 -6.52 -9.40
N PHE A 19 5.18 -5.67 -8.65
CA PHE A 19 4.59 -6.06 -7.37
C PHE A 19 3.53 -7.16 -7.53
N TYR A 20 2.62 -7.01 -8.50
CA TYR A 20 1.54 -7.97 -8.69
C TYR A 20 2.04 -9.30 -9.26
N GLU A 21 3.06 -9.31 -10.12
CA GLU A 21 3.71 -10.55 -10.57
C GLU A 21 4.32 -11.34 -9.39
N GLU A 22 4.95 -10.63 -8.45
CA GLU A 22 5.49 -11.24 -7.24
C GLU A 22 4.40 -11.78 -6.31
N LEU A 23 3.33 -11.01 -6.10
CA LEU A 23 2.19 -11.42 -5.30
C LEU A 23 1.47 -12.64 -5.90
N GLU A 24 1.24 -12.62 -7.22
CA GLU A 24 0.64 -13.74 -7.95
C GLU A 24 1.50 -15.01 -7.87
N PHE A 25 2.82 -14.87 -8.00
CA PHE A 25 3.74 -15.98 -7.81
C PHE A 25 3.60 -16.61 -6.40
N VAL A 26 3.55 -15.78 -5.37
CA VAL A 26 3.37 -16.24 -3.99
C VAL A 26 2.01 -16.89 -3.79
N ILE A 27 0.92 -16.30 -4.29
CA ILE A 27 -0.43 -16.86 -4.19
C ILE A 27 -0.51 -18.21 -4.90
N LYS A 28 0.09 -18.34 -6.09
CA LYS A 28 0.11 -19.61 -6.84
C LYS A 28 0.88 -20.70 -6.10
N LYS A 29 2.03 -20.35 -5.51
CA LYS A 29 2.89 -21.30 -4.79
C LYS A 29 2.42 -21.60 -3.37
N TYR A 30 1.72 -20.67 -2.75
CA TYR A 30 1.21 -20.76 -1.38
C TYR A 30 -0.21 -20.16 -1.28
N PRO A 31 -1.25 -20.89 -1.76
CA PRO A 31 -2.62 -20.37 -1.86
C PRO A 31 -3.24 -19.87 -0.55
N SER A 32 -2.75 -20.36 0.60
CA SER A 32 -3.14 -19.86 1.91
C SER A 32 -2.84 -18.36 2.08
N PHE A 33 -1.85 -17.81 1.36
CA PHE A 33 -1.52 -16.38 1.39
C PHE A 33 -2.72 -15.50 1.07
N LEU A 34 -3.51 -15.89 0.06
CA LEU A 34 -4.70 -15.13 -0.38
C LEU A 34 -5.88 -15.28 0.59
N LYS A 35 -6.05 -16.47 1.18
CA LYS A 35 -7.29 -16.85 1.89
C LYS A 35 -7.20 -16.75 3.41
N SER A 36 -6.00 -16.67 3.97
CA SER A 36 -5.85 -16.69 5.43
C SER A 36 -6.46 -15.45 6.05
N LEU A 37 -7.21 -15.65 7.12
CA LEU A 37 -7.70 -14.58 8.00
C LEU A 37 -6.87 -14.48 9.30
N SER A 38 -5.82 -15.28 9.41
CA SER A 38 -4.87 -15.29 10.54
C SER A 38 -3.42 -15.20 10.05
N PRO A 39 -2.46 -14.84 10.93
CA PRO A 39 -1.07 -14.68 10.54
C PRO A 39 -0.48 -15.94 9.91
N LEU A 40 0.38 -15.77 8.91
CA LEU A 40 1.06 -16.85 8.23
C LEU A 40 2.55 -16.84 8.55
N LYS A 41 3.11 -18.03 8.77
CA LYS A 41 4.57 -18.19 8.93
C LYS A 41 5.29 -17.79 7.65
N ILE A 42 6.25 -16.89 7.77
CA ILE A 42 7.14 -16.48 6.69
C ILE A 42 7.85 -17.69 6.08
N LYS A 43 7.88 -17.77 4.74
CA LYS A 43 8.62 -18.78 4.00
C LYS A 43 9.93 -18.21 3.43
N PRO A 44 10.99 -19.03 3.28
CA PRO A 44 12.28 -18.57 2.76
C PRO A 44 12.17 -17.89 1.39
N PHE A 45 11.31 -18.43 0.51
CA PHE A 45 11.11 -17.93 -0.86
C PHE A 45 10.28 -16.64 -0.95
N PHE A 46 9.73 -16.14 0.16
CA PHE A 46 9.03 -14.86 0.14
C PHE A 46 10.05 -13.73 -0.09
N SER A 47 9.67 -12.77 -0.92
CA SER A 47 10.43 -11.54 -1.11
C SER A 47 10.45 -10.68 0.15
N LYS A 48 11.19 -9.57 0.11
CA LYS A 48 11.23 -8.61 1.21
C LYS A 48 9.82 -8.03 1.45
N GLU A 49 9.10 -7.70 0.40
CA GLU A 49 7.80 -7.04 0.45
C GLU A 49 6.69 -8.01 0.90
N ILE A 50 6.72 -9.25 0.43
CA ILE A 50 5.82 -10.30 0.90
C ILE A 50 6.07 -10.63 2.38
N LYS A 51 7.35 -10.69 2.80
CA LYS A 51 7.72 -10.86 4.23
C LYS A 51 7.21 -9.69 5.07
N LYS A 52 7.27 -8.46 4.55
CA LYS A 52 6.76 -7.26 5.23
C LYS A 52 5.25 -7.37 5.45
N MET A 53 4.48 -7.81 4.46
CA MET A 53 3.02 -8.05 4.62
C MET A 53 2.72 -9.02 5.77
N CYS A 54 3.45 -10.14 5.87
CA CYS A 54 3.29 -11.08 6.98
C CYS A 54 3.58 -10.42 8.35
N ARG A 55 4.71 -9.70 8.46
CA ARG A 55 5.13 -9.06 9.71
C ARG A 55 4.16 -7.97 10.17
N LEU A 56 3.64 -7.17 9.25
CA LEU A 56 2.70 -6.09 9.57
C LEU A 56 1.33 -6.62 9.99
N SER A 57 0.92 -7.78 9.47
CA SER A 57 -0.37 -8.39 9.78
C SER A 57 -0.38 -9.18 11.09
N GLU A 58 0.79 -9.71 11.49
CA GLU A 58 0.98 -10.54 12.68
C GLU A 58 0.47 -9.90 13.99
N PRO A 59 0.84 -8.65 14.37
CA PRO A 59 0.41 -8.05 15.64
C PRO A 59 -1.10 -7.79 15.72
N PHE A 60 -1.79 -7.72 14.58
CA PHE A 60 -3.25 -7.55 14.51
C PHE A 60 -4.01 -8.87 14.37
N ASN A 61 -3.31 -10.00 14.38
CA ASN A 61 -3.87 -11.33 14.23
C ASN A 61 -4.72 -11.52 12.96
N VAL A 62 -4.30 -10.90 11.85
CA VAL A 62 -4.95 -11.00 10.55
C VAL A 62 -4.04 -11.67 9.51
N GLY A 63 -4.62 -12.10 8.39
CA GLY A 63 -3.84 -12.64 7.28
C GLY A 63 -3.09 -11.57 6.47
N PRO A 64 -2.01 -11.95 5.75
CA PRO A 64 -1.14 -10.99 5.05
C PRO A 64 -1.84 -10.08 4.03
N MET A 65 -2.92 -10.57 3.39
CA MET A 65 -3.68 -9.78 2.43
C MET A 65 -4.39 -8.56 3.05
N ALA A 66 -4.60 -8.54 4.37
CA ALA A 66 -5.12 -7.37 5.06
C ALA A 66 -4.19 -6.14 4.92
N ALA A 67 -2.89 -6.36 4.71
CA ALA A 67 -1.90 -5.30 4.53
C ALA A 67 -1.61 -4.95 3.05
N VAL A 68 -2.33 -5.53 2.07
CA VAL A 68 -1.95 -5.45 0.64
C VAL A 68 -1.97 -4.02 0.09
N ALA A 69 -2.97 -3.21 0.44
CA ALA A 69 -3.11 -1.88 -0.13
C ALA A 69 -2.01 -0.93 0.38
N GLY A 70 -1.70 -0.96 1.68
CA GLY A 70 -0.53 -0.29 2.23
C GLY A 70 0.79 -0.82 1.67
N ALA A 71 0.92 -2.14 1.47
CA ALA A 71 2.13 -2.73 0.88
C ALA A 71 2.37 -2.26 -0.57
N VAL A 72 1.31 -2.11 -1.37
CA VAL A 72 1.38 -1.52 -2.71
C VAL A 72 1.88 -0.07 -2.63
N ASN A 73 1.33 0.73 -1.71
CA ASN A 73 1.75 2.13 -1.53
C ASN A 73 3.24 2.25 -1.16
N ASP A 74 3.70 1.39 -0.24
CA ASP A 74 5.10 1.31 0.15
C ASP A 74 6.00 0.87 -1.02
N TYR A 75 5.60 -0.16 -1.77
CA TYR A 75 6.38 -0.67 -2.90
C TYR A 75 6.59 0.39 -3.99
N ILE A 76 5.52 1.13 -4.32
CA ILE A 76 5.54 2.22 -5.29
C ILE A 76 6.39 3.37 -4.79
N SER A 77 6.16 3.83 -3.56
CA SER A 77 6.86 5.00 -3.01
C SER A 77 8.37 4.78 -2.89
N GLU A 78 8.80 3.63 -2.36
CA GLU A 78 10.23 3.26 -2.25
C GLU A 78 10.96 3.35 -3.61
N ARG A 79 10.26 3.06 -4.72
CA ARG A 79 10.84 3.07 -6.07
C ARG A 79 10.71 4.41 -6.78
N LEU A 80 9.68 5.20 -6.49
CA LEU A 80 9.35 6.40 -7.25
C LEU A 80 9.76 7.72 -6.60
N LEU A 81 10.01 7.76 -5.28
CA LEU A 81 10.42 8.98 -4.58
C LEU A 81 11.71 9.61 -5.13
N LYS A 82 12.60 8.83 -5.72
CA LYS A 82 13.84 9.35 -6.35
C LYS A 82 13.59 10.15 -7.63
N TYR A 83 12.38 10.12 -8.19
CA TYR A 83 12.04 10.81 -9.44
C TYR A 83 11.15 12.05 -9.24
N CYS A 84 10.71 12.32 -8.01
CA CYS A 84 9.75 13.39 -7.70
C CYS A 84 10.09 14.03 -6.34
N GLY A 85 9.70 15.29 -6.16
CA GLY A 85 9.85 15.99 -4.88
C GLY A 85 8.64 15.80 -3.95
N SER A 86 7.49 15.38 -4.48
CA SER A 86 6.30 15.06 -3.71
C SER A 86 5.52 13.93 -4.38
N LEU A 87 5.03 12.99 -3.58
CA LEU A 87 4.33 11.79 -4.01
C LEU A 87 3.19 11.49 -3.04
N LEU A 88 1.96 11.45 -3.57
CA LEU A 88 0.76 11.08 -2.83
C LEU A 88 0.14 9.86 -3.53
N ILE A 89 -0.15 8.82 -2.76
CA ILE A 89 -0.75 7.58 -3.27
C ILE A 89 -1.98 7.28 -2.42
N GLU A 90 -3.12 7.12 -3.08
CA GLU A 90 -4.37 6.63 -2.49
C GLU A 90 -4.74 5.30 -3.14
N ASN A 91 -4.89 4.26 -2.32
CA ASN A 91 -5.31 2.93 -2.76
C ASN A 91 -6.48 2.46 -1.90
N GLY A 92 -7.69 2.92 -2.25
CA GLY A 92 -8.88 2.70 -1.44
C GLY A 92 -8.79 3.49 -0.13
N GLY A 93 -8.75 2.79 1.01
CA GLY A 93 -8.65 3.41 2.33
C GLY A 93 -7.22 3.75 2.77
N ASP A 94 -6.19 3.29 2.04
CA ASP A 94 -4.79 3.45 2.41
C ASP A 94 -4.13 4.64 1.69
N LEU A 95 -3.41 5.45 2.46
CA LEU A 95 -2.72 6.65 1.97
C LEU A 95 -1.22 6.58 2.25
N PHE A 96 -0.41 6.92 1.26
CA PHE A 96 1.01 7.29 1.43
C PHE A 96 1.19 8.75 1.04
N LEU A 97 1.89 9.51 1.89
CA LEU A 97 2.07 10.95 1.72
C LEU A 97 3.55 11.33 1.92
N SER A 98 4.16 11.87 0.89
CA SER A 98 5.47 12.53 0.95
C SER A 98 5.35 13.89 0.27
N SER A 99 5.46 14.97 1.04
CA SER A 99 5.23 16.33 0.56
C SER A 99 6.23 17.31 1.19
N LYS A 100 6.57 18.37 0.44
CA LYS A 100 7.39 19.50 0.93
C LYS A 100 6.58 20.60 1.59
N ARG A 101 5.26 20.44 1.65
CA ARG A 101 4.31 21.37 2.25
C ARG A 101 3.28 20.61 3.08
N ASP A 102 2.63 21.31 3.99
CA ASP A 102 1.55 20.77 4.79
C ASP A 102 0.40 20.26 3.90
N LEU A 103 -0.20 19.15 4.32
CA LEU A 103 -1.32 18.50 3.63
C LEU A 103 -2.45 18.28 4.63
N ASN A 104 -3.67 18.58 4.19
CA ASN A 104 -4.88 18.24 4.91
C ASN A 104 -5.41 16.90 4.39
N VAL A 105 -5.51 15.88 5.25
CA VAL A 105 -6.09 14.59 4.87
C VAL A 105 -7.54 14.54 5.30
N GLY A 106 -8.45 14.68 4.34
CA GLY A 106 -9.89 14.60 4.59
C GLY A 106 -10.34 13.18 4.86
N VAL A 107 -11.17 12.99 5.89
CA VAL A 107 -11.87 11.73 6.16
C VAL A 107 -13.35 11.90 5.85
N TYR A 108 -13.84 11.17 4.86
CA TYR A 108 -15.24 11.23 4.45
C TYR A 108 -16.10 10.30 5.31
N LEU A 109 -17.13 10.85 5.95
CA LEU A 109 -18.14 10.10 6.66
C LEU A 109 -19.49 10.28 5.99
N LYS A 110 -20.20 9.17 5.76
CA LYS A 110 -21.58 9.20 5.23
C LYS A 110 -22.59 9.45 6.36
N ASN A 111 -22.42 10.53 7.12
CA ASN A 111 -23.34 10.97 8.16
C ASN A 111 -23.44 12.51 8.21
N ASN A 112 -24.51 13.00 8.81
CA ASN A 112 -24.81 14.44 8.86
C ASN A 112 -24.05 15.20 9.96
N TYR A 113 -23.33 14.50 10.85
CA TYR A 113 -22.65 15.11 12.00
C TYR A 113 -21.31 15.73 11.61
N PHE A 114 -20.62 15.14 10.63
CA PHE A 114 -19.23 15.48 10.30
C PHE A 114 -19.01 15.88 8.83
N ASN A 115 -20.07 16.33 8.13
CA ASN A 115 -20.13 16.79 6.72
C ASN A 115 -18.81 17.33 6.11
N ASN A 116 -17.89 16.45 5.72
CA ASN A 116 -16.56 16.79 5.17
C ASN A 116 -15.68 17.69 6.07
N LYS A 117 -15.91 17.69 7.38
CA LYS A 117 -15.20 18.56 8.34
C LYS A 117 -14.09 17.86 9.11
N LEU A 118 -13.90 16.55 8.92
CA LEU A 118 -12.84 15.80 9.57
C LEU A 118 -11.58 15.82 8.71
N VAL A 119 -10.53 16.39 9.29
CA VAL A 119 -9.22 16.54 8.66
C VAL A 119 -8.18 16.05 9.66
N LEU A 120 -7.27 15.19 9.20
CA LEU A 120 -6.01 14.94 9.89
C LEU A 120 -5.04 16.05 9.44
N ILE A 121 -4.54 16.77 10.43
CA ILE A 121 -3.53 17.83 10.34
C ILE A 121 -2.17 17.29 10.74
#